data_AF-A0A7C6SLF6-F1
#
_entry.id   AF-A0A7C6SLF6-F1
#
_cell.length_a   1.000
_cell.length_b   1.000
_cell.length_c   1.000
_cell.angle_alpha   90.00
_cell.angle_beta   90.00
_cell.angle_gamma   90.00
#
_symmetry.space_group_name_H-M   'P 1'
#
loop_
_entity.id
_entity.type
_entity.pdbx_description
1 polymer ?
#
loop_
_entity_poly.entity_id
_entity_poly.type
_entity_poly.pdbx_seq_one_letter_code
_entity_poly.pdbx_strand_id
1 'polypeptide(L)' 'ETAGNIEISYTYDENGNQLTITDDTGTTTRVYDELGRVISKTCY' A
#
# COMPACT_ATOMS: atom_id res chain seq x y z
N GLU A 1 -3.24 -2.92 28.53
CA GLU A 1 -4.00 -2.98 27.27
C GLU A 1 -2.99 -2.92 26.15
N THR A 2 -2.49 -4.08 25.71
CA THR A 2 -1.48 -4.11 24.65
C THR A 2 -2.24 -3.99 23.34
N ALA A 3 -2.43 -2.76 22.86
CA ALA A 3 -2.72 -2.56 21.45
C ALA A 3 -1.60 -3.28 20.70
N GLY A 4 -1.92 -4.41 20.05
CA GLY A 4 -0.97 -5.09 19.18
C GLY A 4 -0.37 -4.05 18.25
N ASN A 5 0.94 -3.99 18.20
CA ASN A 5 1.65 -3.20 17.22
C ASN A 5 1.27 -3.72 15.83
N ILE A 6 0.19 -3.20 15.25
CA ILE A 6 -0.13 -3.43 13.85
C ILE A 6 0.77 -2.46 13.11
N GLU A 7 1.96 -2.95 12.73
CA GLU A 7 2.90 -2.17 11.94
C GLU A 7 2.37 -2.11 10.51
N ILE A 8 1.85 -0.95 10.14
CA ILE A 8 1.40 -0.70 8.77
C ILE A 8 2.39 0.23 8.08
N SER A 9 3.02 -0.27 7.03
CA SER A 9 3.96 0.47 6.19
C SER A 9 3.29 0.86 4.88
N TYR A 10 3.38 2.14 4.54
CA TYR A 10 2.86 2.68 3.29
C TYR A 10 4.01 3.29 2.47
N THR A 11 4.08 2.96 1.20
CA THR A 11 4.95 3.66 0.24
C THR A 11 4.10 4.49 -0.71
N TYR A 12 4.62 5.66 -1.05
CA TYR A 12 3.95 6.60 -1.92
C TYR A 12 4.85 6.93 -3.12
N ASP A 13 4.20 7.13 -4.25
CA ASP A 13 4.82 7.66 -5.46
C ASP A 13 5.06 9.17 -5.33
N GLU A 14 5.85 9.76 -6.23
CA GLU A 14 6.09 11.21 -6.29
C GLU A 14 4.79 12.02 -6.41
N ASN A 15 3.74 11.41 -6.98
CA ASN A 15 2.41 12.00 -7.09
C ASN A 15 1.55 11.86 -5.81
N GLY A 16 2.07 11.24 -4.74
CA GLY A 16 1.34 10.97 -3.50
C GLY A 16 0.40 9.76 -3.59
N ASN A 17 0.48 8.97 -4.65
CA ASN A 17 -0.31 7.76 -4.82
C ASN A 17 0.29 6.58 -4.04
N GLN A 18 -0.55 5.78 -3.38
CA GLN A 18 -0.10 4.74 -2.45
C GLN A 18 0.30 3.44 -3.17
N LEU A 19 1.59 3.29 -3.46
CA LEU A 19 2.19 2.17 -4.20
C LEU A 19 2.10 0.84 -3.46
N THR A 20 2.49 0.80 -2.20
CA THR A 20 2.53 -0.44 -1.42
C THR A 20 1.97 -0.21 -0.04
N ILE A 21 1.22 -1.19 0.43
CA ILE A 21 0.75 -1.31 1.80
C ILE A 21 1.26 -2.64 2.31
N THR A 22 1.94 -2.60 3.43
CA THR A 22 2.28 -3.80 4.19
C THR A 22 1.63 -3.66 5.54
N ASP A 23 0.62 -4.48 5.80
CA ASP A 23 -0.03 -4.62 7.10
C ASP A 23 0.43 -5.94 7.75
N ASP A 24 0.15 -6.14 9.03
CA ASP A 24 0.37 -7.42 9.74
C ASP A 24 -0.34 -8.61 9.06
N THR A 25 -1.41 -8.33 8.30
CA THR A 25 -2.20 -9.35 7.59
C THR A 25 -1.66 -9.73 6.21
N GLY A 26 -0.73 -8.95 5.64
CA GLY A 26 -0.20 -9.19 4.31
C GLY A 26 0.23 -7.92 3.57
N THR A 27 0.68 -8.11 2.33
CA THR A 27 1.19 -7.01 1.49
C THR A 27 0.30 -6.79 0.29
N THR A 28 -0.19 -5.57 0.13
CA THR A 28 -0.93 -5.12 -1.05
C THR A 28 -0.09 -4.12 -1.84
N THR A 29 0.23 -4.44 -3.09
CA THR A 29 0.84 -3.50 -4.03
C THR A 29 -0.17 -3.00 -5.05
N ARG A 30 0.00 -1.75 -5.48
CA ARG A 30 -0.82 -1.06 -6.47
C ARG A 30 0.11 -0.36 -7.45
N VAL A 31 -0.22 -0.46 -8.73
CA VAL A 31 0.46 0.26 -9.80
C VAL A 31 -0.50 1.27 -10.38
N TYR A 32 -0.03 2.49 -10.56
CA TYR A 32 -0.80 3.61 -11.07
C TYR A 32 -0.32 4.01 -12.47
N ASP A 33 -1.27 4.42 -13.30
CA ASP A 33 -1.02 5.10 -14.58
C ASP A 33 -0.71 6.59 -14.35
N GLU A 34 -0.20 7.28 -15.38
CA GLU A 34 0.13 8.72 -15.33
C GLU A 34 -1.08 9.61 -14.94
N LEU A 35 -2.30 9.10 -15.12
CA LEU A 35 -3.55 9.74 -14.70
C LEU A 35 -3.96 9.43 -13.24
N GLY A 36 -3.11 8.75 -12.46
CA GLY A 36 -3.39 8.40 -11.06
C GLY A 36 -4.42 7.27 -10.89
N ARG A 37 -4.64 6.48 -11.94
CA ARG A 37 -5.61 5.36 -11.93
C ARG A 37 -4.90 4.06 -11.63
N VAL A 38 -5.47 3.22 -10.75
CA VAL A 38 -4.90 1.90 -10.46
C VAL A 38 -5.06 1.01 -11.69
N ILE A 39 -3.93 0.62 -12.28
CA ILE A 39 -3.88 -0.30 -13.42
C ILE A 39 -3.60 -1.74 -12.99
N SER A 40 -3.00 -1.93 -11.82
CA SER A 40 -2.76 -3.26 -11.28
C SER A 40 -2.81 -3.23 -9.76
N LYS A 41 -3.37 -4.28 -9.16
CA LYS A 41 -3.37 -4.50 -7.72
C LYS A 41 -3.02 -5.96 -7.45
N THR A 42 -1.97 -6.19 -6.67
CA THR A 42 -1.59 -7.53 -6.23
C THR A 42 -1.68 -7.59 -4.72
N CYS A 43 -2.36 -8.62 -4.21
CA CYS A 43 -2.39 -8.95 -2.79
C CYS A 43 -1.62 -10.25 -2.61
N TYR A 44 -0.71 -10.25 -1.65
CA TYR A 44 0.07 -11.41 -1.22
C TYR A 44 -0.43 -11.89 0.14
#